data_AF-A0A371CI57-F1
#
_entry.id   AF-A0A371CI57-F1
#
_cell.length_a   1.000
_cell.length_b   1.000
_cell.length_c   1.000
_cell.angle_alpha   90.00
_cell.angle_beta   90.00
_cell.angle_gamma   90.00
#
_symmetry.space_group_name_H-M   'P 1'
#
loop_
_entity.id
_entity.type
_entity.pdbx_description
1 polymer ?
#
loop_
_entity_poly.entity_id
_entity_poly.type
_entity_poly.pdbx_seq_one_letter_code
_entity_poly.pdbx_strand_id
1 'polypeptide(L)'
;MAPTHTPRLQYASTTQSTPVRSSTAHAARLCPLPEPFPIAASTPIIPGVPLATQLPQPDHSDPRGSVRRLLAELLILATGDRCARMWWTLTAFQKHVVLRYGVLLLGWPPDIPFMSFSPGHGCPCMAEIRWLLTLLTAEPQPHMYFVRATPGQLDAARLDAAAAAPGPLFPAPTPLPYFGRSNIGRRCRVRRDEADGSVIPPRYIRDGPKSAKVIAEELDSEPSGWASVRTAPLPQMYKDGAWLIWGESGWRLPTASELLSSSNAGWDRS
;
A
#
# COMPACT_ATOMS: atom_id res chain seq x y z
N MET A 1 0.57 68.02 1.61
CA MET A 1 2.05 67.95 1.62
C MET A 1 2.54 68.38 3.00
N ALA A 2 3.39 67.57 3.61
CA ALA A 2 4.10 67.73 4.90
C ALA A 2 3.25 67.87 6.19
N PRO A 3 3.66 67.13 7.24
CA PRO A 3 3.88 67.79 8.53
C PRO A 3 5.16 67.32 9.29
N THR A 4 5.87 68.31 9.83
CA THR A 4 6.55 68.42 11.16
C THR A 4 7.51 67.33 11.70
N HIS A 5 8.82 67.64 11.66
CA HIS A 5 9.79 67.81 12.77
C HIS A 5 9.73 66.90 14.03
N THR A 6 10.67 65.93 14.19
CA THR A 6 11.92 65.90 15.04
C THR A 6 11.77 65.26 16.45
N PRO A 7 12.85 64.87 17.20
CA PRO A 7 14.19 64.31 16.86
C PRO A 7 14.67 63.18 17.83
N ARG A 8 15.96 62.78 17.69
CA ARG A 8 16.91 62.27 18.73
C ARG A 8 16.72 60.80 19.17
N LEU A 9 17.73 59.94 19.33
CA LEU A 9 19.15 60.06 19.66
C LEU A 9 19.95 58.93 18.97
N GLN A 10 21.16 59.26 18.52
CA GLN A 10 22.25 58.32 18.23
C GLN A 10 22.82 57.79 19.55
N TYR A 11 23.41 56.60 19.56
CA TYR A 11 24.84 56.45 19.88
C TYR A 11 25.32 55.02 19.59
N ALA A 12 26.42 54.96 18.86
CA ALA A 12 27.20 53.77 18.56
C ALA A 12 28.02 53.32 19.78
N SER A 13 28.44 52.06 19.79
CA SER A 13 29.58 51.60 20.59
C SER A 13 30.23 50.38 19.95
N THR A 14 31.38 50.63 19.33
CA THR A 14 32.42 49.63 19.05
C THR A 14 33.63 50.08 19.85
N THR A 15 34.24 49.19 20.65
CA THR A 15 35.71 49.07 20.74
C THR A 15 36.12 47.84 21.53
N GLN A 16 37.27 47.32 21.10
CA GLN A 16 38.04 46.18 21.56
C GLN A 16 38.63 46.40 22.97
N SER A 17 38.94 45.31 23.69
CA SER A 17 40.19 45.22 24.46
C SER A 17 40.49 43.78 24.86
N THR A 18 41.69 43.31 24.53
CA THR A 18 42.40 42.18 25.15
C THR A 18 43.32 42.72 26.28
N PRO A 19 44.25 41.93 26.86
CA PRO A 19 44.08 41.14 28.09
C PRO A 19 45.10 41.54 29.19
N VAL A 20 45.18 40.79 30.31
CA VAL A 20 46.42 40.35 31.04
C VAL A 20 46.22 40.21 32.58
N ARG A 21 46.45 38.97 33.07
CA ARG A 21 47.06 38.44 34.33
C ARG A 21 46.67 39.04 35.71
N SER A 22 46.63 38.31 36.84
CA SER A 22 47.09 36.97 37.26
C SER A 22 46.60 36.66 38.69
N SER A 23 46.74 35.38 39.10
CA SER A 23 46.70 34.83 40.48
C SER A 23 45.30 34.47 40.98
N THR A 24 45.00 33.28 41.52
CA THR A 24 45.76 32.50 42.51
C THR A 24 45.45 31.01 42.39
N ALA A 25 46.45 30.19 42.74
CA ALA A 25 46.41 28.73 42.71
C ALA A 25 45.40 28.12 43.69
N HIS A 26 44.69 27.08 43.25
CA HIS A 26 44.32 25.96 44.11
C HIS A 26 44.47 24.67 43.31
N ALA A 27 45.36 23.81 43.80
CA ALA A 27 45.49 22.43 43.35
C ALA A 27 44.18 21.69 43.67
N ALA A 28 43.42 21.35 42.64
CA ALA A 28 42.39 20.33 42.71
C ALA A 28 42.72 19.27 41.65
N ARG A 29 42.84 18.04 42.15
CA ARG A 29 43.24 16.83 41.45
C ARG A 29 42.48 16.68 40.14
N LEU A 30 43.22 16.47 39.05
CA LEU A 30 42.67 16.03 37.78
C LEU A 30 42.04 14.65 37.98
N CYS A 31 40.72 14.60 38.12
CA CYS A 31 39.96 13.40 37.77
C CYS A 31 40.07 13.25 36.26
N PRO A 32 40.54 12.10 35.72
CA PRO A 32 40.38 11.82 34.31
C PRO A 32 38.87 11.83 33.99
N LEU A 33 38.49 12.60 32.97
CA LEU A 33 37.14 12.50 32.40
C LEU A 33 36.86 11.01 32.09
N PRO A 34 35.66 10.49 32.41
CA PRO A 34 35.27 9.20 31.87
C PRO A 34 35.20 9.33 30.35
N GLU A 35 36.07 8.59 29.67
CA GLU A 35 36.02 8.33 28.24
C GLU A 35 34.56 8.00 27.83
N PRO A 36 34.05 8.52 26.71
CA PRO A 36 32.75 8.12 26.21
C PRO A 36 32.84 6.66 25.79
N PHE A 37 32.34 5.76 26.64
CA PHE A 37 32.13 4.37 26.27
C PHE A 37 31.36 4.34 24.94
N PRO A 38 31.87 3.73 23.87
CA PRO A 38 31.04 3.37 22.74
C PRO A 38 30.15 2.23 23.24
N ILE A 39 28.99 2.58 23.79
CA ILE A 39 27.92 1.62 23.97
C ILE A 39 27.48 1.28 22.55
N ALA A 40 28.08 0.24 21.97
CA ALA A 40 27.47 -0.50 20.89
C ALA A 40 26.12 -0.97 21.46
N ALA A 41 25.07 -0.22 21.17
CA ALA A 41 23.72 -0.58 21.53
C ALA A 41 23.40 -1.83 20.73
N SER A 42 23.63 -3.01 21.33
CA SER A 42 23.16 -4.28 20.81
C SER A 42 21.64 -4.16 20.67
N THR A 43 21.17 -3.90 19.45
CA THR A 43 19.74 -3.89 19.14
C THR A 43 19.15 -5.22 19.61
N PRO A 44 18.13 -5.20 20.48
CA PRO A 44 17.57 -6.42 21.05
C PRO A 44 17.02 -7.30 19.92
N ILE A 45 17.52 -8.53 19.84
CA ILE A 45 17.08 -9.53 18.87
C ILE A 45 15.66 -9.96 19.25
N ILE A 46 14.72 -9.84 18.32
CA ILE A 46 13.33 -10.24 18.50
C ILE A 46 13.24 -11.77 18.33
N PRO A 47 12.76 -12.52 19.35
CA PRO A 47 12.60 -13.96 19.24
C PRO A 47 11.62 -14.35 18.12
N GLY A 48 12.00 -15.33 17.30
CA GLY A 48 11.16 -15.84 16.21
C GLY A 48 11.23 -15.04 14.90
N VAL A 49 11.97 -13.91 14.88
CA VAL A 49 12.27 -13.18 13.65
C VAL A 49 13.62 -13.68 13.10
N PRO A 50 13.70 -14.07 11.80
CA PRO A 50 14.95 -14.52 11.23
C PRO A 50 15.98 -13.39 11.17
N LEU A 51 17.26 -13.75 11.27
CA LEU A 51 18.34 -12.81 10.99
C LEU A 51 18.31 -12.44 9.50
N ALA A 52 18.70 -11.20 9.17
CA ALA A 52 18.75 -10.75 7.78
C ALA A 52 19.66 -11.63 6.91
N THR A 53 20.70 -12.22 7.49
CA THR A 53 21.61 -13.16 6.83
C THR A 53 20.96 -14.47 6.39
N GLN A 54 19.79 -14.83 6.95
CA GLN A 54 19.03 -16.03 6.57
C GLN A 54 18.08 -15.76 5.39
N LEU A 55 17.87 -14.51 5.01
CA LEU A 55 17.02 -14.14 3.89
C LEU A 55 17.81 -14.14 2.58
N PRO A 56 17.17 -14.41 1.43
CA PRO A 56 17.83 -14.27 0.14
C PRO A 56 18.32 -12.83 -0.07
N GLN A 57 19.48 -12.69 -0.70
CA GLN A 57 19.97 -11.37 -1.08
C GLN A 57 19.01 -10.70 -2.08
N PRO A 58 18.71 -9.39 -1.90
CA PRO A 58 17.86 -8.67 -2.83
C PRO A 58 18.56 -8.52 -4.19
N ASP A 59 17.81 -8.74 -5.26
CA ASP A 59 18.21 -8.32 -6.59
C ASP A 59 17.83 -6.84 -6.77
N HIS A 60 18.84 -5.97 -6.83
CA HIS A 60 18.63 -4.54 -7.03
C HIS A 60 18.24 -4.16 -8.46
N SER A 61 18.38 -5.07 -9.42
CA SER A 61 17.95 -4.87 -10.81
C SER A 61 16.42 -5.03 -10.98
N ASP A 62 15.79 -5.89 -10.17
CA ASP A 62 14.34 -5.99 -10.01
C ASP A 62 13.93 -5.79 -8.54
N PRO A 63 13.88 -4.53 -8.05
CA PRO A 63 13.59 -4.27 -6.65
C PRO A 63 12.14 -4.64 -6.29
N ARG A 64 11.21 -4.62 -7.26
CA ARG A 64 9.81 -5.05 -7.04
C ARG A 64 9.74 -6.56 -6.84
N GLY A 65 10.45 -7.33 -7.66
CA GLY A 65 10.59 -8.78 -7.50
C GLY A 65 11.22 -9.13 -6.17
N SER A 66 12.28 -8.43 -5.80
CA SER A 66 13.00 -8.62 -4.53
C SER A 66 12.12 -8.40 -3.30
N VAL A 67 11.34 -7.32 -3.24
CA VAL A 67 10.40 -7.09 -2.14
C VAL A 67 9.39 -8.24 -2.03
N ARG A 68 8.80 -8.68 -3.17
CA ARG A 68 7.83 -9.79 -3.16
C ARG A 68 8.47 -11.10 -2.68
N ARG A 69 9.70 -11.39 -3.13
CA ARG A 69 10.44 -12.59 -2.76
C ARG A 69 10.74 -12.58 -1.26
N LEU A 70 11.31 -11.50 -0.74
CA LEU A 70 11.65 -11.36 0.67
C LEU A 70 10.43 -11.49 1.59
N LEU A 71 9.31 -10.84 1.25
CA LEU A 71 8.07 -10.96 2.03
C LEU A 71 7.48 -12.37 1.97
N ALA A 72 7.58 -13.06 0.83
CA ALA A 72 7.14 -14.45 0.73
C ALA A 72 8.01 -15.37 1.60
N GLU A 73 9.33 -15.22 1.58
CA GLU A 73 10.24 -16.00 2.43
C GLU A 73 10.00 -15.75 3.91
N LEU A 74 9.82 -14.49 4.32
CA LEU A 74 9.47 -14.16 5.71
C LEU A 74 8.15 -14.80 6.14
N LEU A 75 7.16 -14.84 5.25
CA LEU A 75 5.89 -15.51 5.52
C LEU A 75 6.08 -17.03 5.65
N ILE A 76 6.85 -17.65 4.76
CA ILE A 76 7.16 -19.09 4.82
C ILE A 76 7.86 -19.41 6.15
N LEU A 77 8.84 -18.61 6.55
CA LEU A 77 9.57 -18.79 7.81
C LEU A 77 8.66 -18.64 9.03
N ALA A 78 7.79 -17.63 9.07
CA ALA A 78 6.88 -17.41 10.20
C ALA A 78 5.79 -18.48 10.32
N THR A 79 5.33 -19.01 9.18
CA THR A 79 4.21 -19.97 9.12
C THR A 79 4.65 -21.42 9.14
N GLY A 80 5.86 -21.73 8.65
CA GLY A 80 6.35 -23.08 8.39
C GLY A 80 5.79 -23.73 7.11
N ASP A 81 4.92 -23.05 6.37
CA ASP A 81 4.30 -23.57 5.15
C ASP A 81 5.06 -23.09 3.91
N ARG A 82 5.75 -24.01 3.23
CA ARG A 82 6.50 -23.72 1.98
C ARG A 82 5.60 -23.29 0.82
N CYS A 83 4.31 -23.56 0.90
CA CYS A 83 3.32 -23.15 -0.09
C CYS A 83 2.63 -21.84 0.29
N ALA A 84 3.02 -21.19 1.39
CA ALA A 84 2.48 -19.89 1.77
C ALA A 84 2.78 -18.85 0.69
N ARG A 85 1.76 -18.07 0.32
CA ARG A 85 1.83 -17.06 -0.72
C ARG A 85 1.31 -15.73 -0.19
N MET A 86 1.99 -14.67 -0.57
CA MET A 86 1.60 -13.32 -0.20
C MET A 86 0.40 -12.85 -1.02
N TRP A 87 -0.57 -12.24 -0.34
CA TRP A 87 -1.78 -11.66 -0.94
C TRP A 87 -1.79 -10.15 -0.70
N TRP A 88 -2.06 -9.39 -1.76
CA TRP A 88 -1.86 -7.93 -1.76
C TRP A 88 -3.15 -7.11 -1.70
N THR A 89 -4.31 -7.76 -1.70
CA THR A 89 -5.60 -7.11 -1.48
C THR A 89 -6.05 -7.33 -0.06
N LEU A 90 -6.73 -6.34 0.53
CA LEU A 90 -7.13 -6.38 1.95
C LEU A 90 -7.83 -7.68 2.35
N THR A 91 -8.91 -8.01 1.65
CA THR A 91 -9.75 -9.17 1.94
C THR A 91 -9.00 -10.49 1.73
N ALA A 92 -8.13 -10.56 0.73
CA ALA A 92 -7.33 -11.76 0.48
C ALA A 92 -6.20 -11.90 1.51
N PHE A 93 -5.57 -10.80 1.92
CA PHE A 93 -4.56 -10.79 2.98
C PHE A 93 -5.17 -11.24 4.31
N GLN A 94 -6.29 -10.65 4.71
CA GLN A 94 -7.07 -11.05 5.88
C GLN A 94 -7.40 -12.56 5.84
N LYS A 95 -8.04 -13.04 4.75
CA LYS A 95 -8.50 -14.43 4.66
C LYS A 95 -7.37 -15.44 4.54
N HIS A 96 -6.39 -15.19 3.66
CA HIS A 96 -5.41 -16.19 3.26
C HIS A 96 -4.06 -16.05 3.95
N VAL A 97 -3.79 -14.92 4.62
CA VAL A 97 -2.57 -14.73 5.41
C VAL A 97 -2.92 -14.70 6.90
N VAL A 98 -3.72 -13.71 7.32
CA VAL A 98 -3.97 -13.47 8.75
C VAL A 98 -4.81 -14.56 9.39
N LEU A 99 -6.01 -14.81 8.88
CA LEU A 99 -6.94 -15.80 9.46
C LEU A 99 -6.49 -17.24 9.17
N ARG A 100 -5.86 -17.49 8.02
CA ARG A 100 -5.40 -18.83 7.64
C ARG A 100 -4.20 -19.29 8.46
N TYR A 101 -3.19 -18.42 8.64
CA TYR A 101 -1.94 -18.80 9.29
C TYR A 101 -1.77 -18.23 10.70
N GLY A 102 -2.66 -17.33 11.12
CA GLY A 102 -2.58 -16.68 12.43
C GLY A 102 -1.37 -15.76 12.55
N VAL A 103 -1.04 -15.00 11.50
CA VAL A 103 0.14 -14.10 11.48
C VAL A 103 -0.22 -12.70 11.02
N LEU A 104 0.50 -11.70 11.53
CA LEU A 104 0.41 -10.29 11.12
C LEU A 104 1.75 -9.80 10.62
N LEU A 105 1.73 -8.90 9.63
CA LEU A 105 2.93 -8.22 9.15
C LEU A 105 3.12 -6.93 9.95
N LEU A 106 4.24 -6.82 10.66
CA LEU A 106 4.59 -5.63 11.45
C LEU A 106 5.71 -4.84 10.78
N GLY A 107 5.83 -3.56 11.17
CA GLY A 107 6.87 -2.65 10.71
C GLY A 107 6.67 -2.09 9.30
N TRP A 108 5.50 -2.34 8.71
CA TRP A 108 5.16 -1.75 7.43
C TRP A 108 5.03 -0.21 7.56
N PRO A 109 5.70 0.57 6.71
CA PRO A 109 5.72 2.02 6.83
C PRO A 109 4.34 2.62 6.58
N PRO A 110 3.92 3.62 7.37
CA PRO A 110 2.58 4.17 7.27
C PRO A 110 2.34 4.94 5.96
N ASP A 111 3.37 5.59 5.42
CA ASP A 111 3.21 6.42 4.23
C ASP A 111 3.10 5.61 2.92
N ILE A 112 3.36 4.29 2.98
CA ILE A 112 3.32 3.43 1.82
C ILE A 112 2.04 2.59 1.85
N PRO A 113 1.18 2.68 0.83
CA PRO A 113 -0.02 1.87 0.79
C PRO A 113 0.32 0.39 0.61
N PHE A 114 -0.33 -0.47 1.41
CA PHE A 114 -0.19 -1.92 1.28
C PHE A 114 -0.96 -2.42 0.05
N MET A 115 -0.26 -2.65 -1.06
CA MET A 115 -0.87 -3.14 -2.30
C MET A 115 0.12 -3.87 -3.21
N SER A 116 -0.35 -4.33 -4.36
CA SER A 116 0.50 -5.03 -5.33
C SER A 116 1.53 -4.09 -5.93
N PHE A 117 2.80 -4.48 -5.92
CA PHE A 117 3.90 -3.74 -6.58
C PHE A 117 3.91 -3.84 -8.11
N SER A 118 2.84 -4.34 -8.74
CA SER A 118 2.77 -4.38 -10.21
C SER A 118 2.56 -2.97 -10.76
N PRO A 119 3.11 -2.63 -11.95
CA PRO A 119 2.89 -1.30 -12.53
C PRO A 119 1.39 -1.00 -12.69
N GLY A 120 0.93 0.11 -12.12
CA GLY A 120 -0.48 0.50 -12.11
C GLY A 120 -0.74 1.74 -11.25
N HIS A 121 -1.98 2.21 -11.25
CA HIS A 121 -2.40 3.34 -10.43
C HIS A 121 -2.28 3.00 -8.94
N GLY A 122 -1.69 3.90 -8.14
CA GLY A 122 -1.50 3.75 -6.70
C GLY A 122 -0.32 2.87 -6.29
N CYS A 123 0.37 2.18 -7.22
CA CYS A 123 1.49 1.33 -6.84
C CYS A 123 2.64 2.17 -6.26
N PRO A 124 3.37 1.66 -5.25
CA PRO A 124 4.50 2.39 -4.67
C PRO A 124 5.52 2.83 -5.71
N CYS A 125 6.03 4.05 -5.55
CA CYS A 125 7.07 4.59 -6.41
C CYS A 125 8.41 3.87 -6.19
N MET A 126 9.39 4.05 -7.08
CA MET A 126 10.66 3.32 -6.98
C MET A 126 11.48 3.71 -5.73
N ALA A 127 11.33 4.93 -5.23
CA ALA A 127 11.96 5.36 -3.98
C ALA A 127 11.37 4.59 -2.78
N GLU A 128 10.05 4.49 -2.71
CA GLU A 128 9.33 3.72 -1.68
C GLU A 128 9.70 2.23 -1.75
N ILE A 129 9.77 1.64 -2.94
CA ILE A 129 10.19 0.24 -3.11
C ILE A 129 11.61 0.02 -2.59
N ARG A 130 12.54 0.94 -2.87
CA ARG A 130 13.91 0.87 -2.34
C ARG A 130 13.94 1.01 -0.82
N TRP A 131 13.11 1.88 -0.26
CA TRP A 131 12.97 2.00 1.18
C TRP A 131 12.40 0.72 1.82
N LEU A 132 11.41 0.08 1.19
CA LEU A 132 10.92 -1.23 1.66
C LEU A 132 12.04 -2.29 1.65
N LEU A 133 12.92 -2.29 0.65
CA LEU A 133 14.07 -3.17 0.64
C LEU A 133 15.00 -2.89 1.82
N THR A 134 15.33 -1.63 2.10
CA THR A 134 16.20 -1.30 3.24
C THR A 134 15.60 -1.77 4.57
N LEU A 135 14.27 -1.75 4.72
CA LEU A 135 13.59 -2.27 5.92
C LEU A 135 13.62 -3.81 5.99
N LEU A 136 13.49 -4.50 4.85
CA LEU A 136 13.53 -5.97 4.77
C LEU A 136 14.94 -6.55 4.89
N THR A 137 15.98 -5.77 4.62
CA THR A 137 17.37 -6.21 4.66
C THR A 137 18.19 -5.52 5.75
N ALA A 138 17.51 -4.84 6.68
CA ALA A 138 18.20 -4.22 7.80
C ALA A 138 18.85 -5.28 8.68
N GLU A 139 20.03 -4.97 9.21
CA GLU A 139 20.75 -5.83 10.14
C GLU A 139 20.58 -5.36 11.59
N PRO A 140 20.59 -6.27 12.58
CA PRO A 140 20.75 -7.73 12.44
C PRO A 140 19.47 -8.45 12.00
N GLN A 141 18.31 -7.81 12.13
CA GLN A 141 16.99 -8.34 11.78
C GLN A 141 16.22 -7.34 10.93
N PRO A 142 15.33 -7.84 10.05
CA PRO A 142 14.47 -6.98 9.26
C PRO A 142 13.54 -6.17 10.17
N HIS A 143 13.33 -4.90 9.82
CA HIS A 143 12.34 -4.05 10.49
C HIS A 143 10.91 -4.43 10.08
N MET A 144 10.73 -5.12 8.95
CA MET A 144 9.46 -5.70 8.51
C MET A 144 9.48 -7.21 8.65
N TYR A 145 8.55 -7.76 9.43
CA TYR A 145 8.53 -9.19 9.74
C TYR A 145 7.11 -9.67 10.11
N PHE A 146 6.90 -10.98 10.02
CA PHE A 146 5.65 -11.60 10.43
C PHE A 146 5.71 -12.09 11.88
N VAL A 147 4.65 -11.85 12.64
CA VAL A 147 4.50 -12.30 14.04
C VAL A 147 3.20 -13.08 14.19
N ARG A 148 3.18 -14.03 15.12
CA ARG A 148 1.95 -14.73 15.52
C ARG A 148 0.93 -13.74 16.08
N ALA A 149 -0.26 -13.75 15.50
CA ALA A 149 -1.38 -12.92 15.94
C ALA A 149 -1.92 -13.42 17.28
N THR A 150 -2.26 -12.49 18.16
CA THR A 150 -3.00 -12.81 19.39
C THR A 150 -4.44 -13.20 19.08
N PRO A 151 -5.13 -13.95 19.95
CA PRO A 151 -6.55 -14.28 19.74
C PRO A 151 -7.43 -13.05 19.53
N GLY A 152 -7.22 -11.98 20.31
CA GLY A 152 -7.97 -10.73 20.17
C GLY A 152 -7.75 -10.03 18.81
N GLN A 153 -6.53 -10.09 18.27
CA GLN A 153 -6.25 -9.57 16.92
C GLN A 153 -6.92 -10.42 15.83
N LEU A 154 -7.01 -11.74 16.00
CA LEU A 154 -7.72 -12.60 15.07
C LEU A 154 -9.23 -12.37 15.12
N ASP A 155 -9.80 -12.15 16.30
CA ASP A 155 -11.21 -11.80 16.45
C ASP A 155 -11.52 -10.44 15.84
N ALA A 156 -10.68 -9.43 16.07
CA ALA A 156 -10.79 -8.13 15.39
C ALA A 156 -10.71 -8.30 13.87
N ALA A 157 -9.74 -9.09 13.39
CA ALA A 157 -9.58 -9.40 11.97
C ALA A 157 -10.74 -10.24 11.39
N ARG A 158 -11.57 -10.92 12.19
CA ARG A 158 -12.79 -11.59 11.70
C ARG A 158 -13.93 -10.62 11.49
N LEU A 159 -14.02 -9.61 12.36
CA LEU A 159 -15.06 -8.58 12.33
C LEU A 159 -14.76 -7.51 11.28
N ASP A 160 -13.49 -7.12 11.13
CA ASP A 160 -13.06 -6.05 10.25
C ASP A 160 -11.78 -6.41 9.52
N ALA A 161 -11.80 -6.32 8.18
CA ALA A 161 -10.64 -6.58 7.36
C ALA A 161 -9.55 -5.51 7.58
N ALA A 162 -9.93 -4.27 7.86
CA ALA A 162 -8.99 -3.18 8.12
C ALA A 162 -8.11 -3.44 9.36
N ALA A 163 -8.63 -4.14 10.38
CA ALA A 163 -7.87 -4.54 11.55
C ALA A 163 -6.72 -5.52 11.22
N ALA A 164 -6.77 -6.16 10.05
CA ALA A 164 -5.72 -7.05 9.55
C ALA A 164 -4.69 -6.32 8.67
N ALA A 165 -4.88 -5.04 8.35
CA ALA A 165 -4.00 -4.31 7.44
C ALA A 165 -2.67 -3.94 8.13
N PRO A 166 -1.51 -4.10 7.45
CA PRO A 166 -0.21 -3.80 8.05
C PRO A 166 0.13 -2.30 8.09
N GLY A 167 -0.62 -1.43 7.41
CA GLY A 167 -0.43 0.03 7.37
C GLY A 167 -1.76 0.78 7.35
N PRO A 168 -1.74 2.14 7.29
CA PRO A 168 -2.97 2.91 7.22
C PRO A 168 -3.78 2.50 6.00
N LEU A 169 -5.10 2.56 6.19
CA LEU A 169 -6.12 2.00 5.33
C LEU A 169 -5.83 2.22 3.84
N PHE A 170 -6.12 1.17 3.06
CA PHE A 170 -6.07 1.15 1.60
C PHE A 170 -6.59 2.47 1.03
N PRO A 171 -5.91 3.06 0.03
CA PRO A 171 -6.40 4.29 -0.57
C PRO A 171 -7.86 4.07 -1.00
N ALA A 172 -8.70 5.07 -0.73
CA ALA A 172 -10.10 5.04 -1.12
C ALA A 172 -10.22 4.58 -2.58
N PRO A 173 -11.18 3.69 -2.91
CA PRO A 173 -11.35 3.22 -4.27
C PRO A 173 -11.39 4.42 -5.21
N THR A 174 -10.56 4.38 -6.26
CA THR A 174 -10.44 5.49 -7.21
C THR A 174 -11.85 5.87 -7.69
N PRO A 175 -12.23 7.16 -7.63
CA PRO A 175 -13.58 7.58 -8.01
C PRO A 175 -13.88 7.08 -9.42
N LEU A 176 -15.08 6.53 -9.59
CA LEU A 176 -15.57 6.07 -10.88
C LEU A 176 -15.55 7.24 -11.89
N PRO A 177 -15.28 6.97 -13.19
CA PRO A 177 -15.32 5.64 -13.80
C PRO A 177 -13.98 4.90 -13.73
N TYR A 178 -14.01 3.68 -13.19
CA TYR A 178 -12.87 2.77 -13.22
C TYR A 178 -12.71 2.21 -14.64
N PHE A 179 -11.79 2.78 -15.43
CA PHE A 179 -11.58 2.43 -16.83
C PHE A 179 -10.85 1.09 -17.07
N GLY A 180 -10.75 0.26 -16.03
CA GLY A 180 -9.99 -0.98 -16.06
C GLY A 180 -8.49 -0.76 -16.33
N ARG A 181 -7.74 -1.85 -16.48
CA ARG A 181 -6.31 -1.75 -16.77
C ARG A 181 -6.08 -1.16 -18.17
N SER A 182 -5.19 -0.18 -18.28
CA SER A 182 -4.78 0.45 -19.56
C SER A 182 -4.00 -0.50 -20.50
N ASN A 183 -3.74 -1.73 -20.06
CA ASN A 183 -3.10 -2.77 -20.87
C ASN A 183 -4.08 -3.81 -21.45
N ILE A 184 -5.37 -3.72 -21.16
CA ILE A 184 -6.40 -4.51 -21.84
C ILE A 184 -6.36 -4.09 -23.32
N GLY A 185 -5.81 -4.96 -24.17
CA GLY A 185 -5.58 -4.69 -25.60
C GLY A 185 -4.20 -4.15 -25.97
N ARG A 186 -3.28 -3.93 -25.02
CA ARG A 186 -1.87 -3.67 -25.38
C ARG A 186 -1.29 -4.93 -26.00
N ARG A 187 -0.70 -4.78 -27.18
CA ARG A 187 -0.09 -5.86 -27.96
C ARG A 187 0.87 -6.65 -27.05
N CYS A 188 0.55 -7.92 -26.76
CA CYS A 188 1.59 -8.87 -26.40
C CYS A 188 2.65 -8.82 -27.50
N ARG A 189 3.92 -8.88 -27.10
CA ARG A 189 5.09 -8.71 -27.97
C ARG A 189 4.89 -9.45 -29.30
N VAL A 190 5.30 -8.82 -30.40
CA VAL A 190 5.27 -9.39 -31.74
C VAL A 190 5.92 -10.78 -31.67
N ARG A 191 5.13 -11.83 -31.89
CA ARG A 191 5.67 -13.19 -31.97
C ARG A 191 6.45 -13.30 -33.26
N ARG A 192 7.68 -13.80 -33.16
CA ARG A 192 8.52 -14.08 -34.32
C ARG A 192 8.63 -15.58 -34.49
N ASP A 193 8.67 -16.03 -35.73
CA ASP A 193 9.02 -17.39 -36.05
C ASP A 193 10.46 -17.65 -35.59
N GLU A 194 10.70 -18.79 -34.94
CA GLU A 194 12.01 -19.16 -34.41
C GLU A 194 12.99 -19.56 -35.52
N ALA A 195 12.49 -20.02 -36.66
CA ALA A 195 13.33 -20.42 -37.80
C ALA A 195 13.82 -19.21 -38.60
N ASP A 196 12.92 -18.28 -38.94
CA ASP A 196 13.20 -17.21 -39.91
C ASP A 196 13.16 -15.80 -39.31
N GLY A 197 12.82 -15.67 -38.02
CA GLY A 197 12.68 -14.36 -37.35
C GLY A 197 11.53 -13.50 -37.88
N SER A 198 10.73 -14.03 -38.81
CA SER A 198 9.61 -13.36 -39.45
C SER A 198 8.48 -13.10 -38.44
N VAL A 199 7.74 -12.00 -38.62
CA VAL A 199 6.65 -11.64 -37.71
C VAL A 199 5.45 -12.56 -37.95
N ILE A 200 5.05 -13.32 -36.93
CA ILE A 200 3.86 -14.16 -36.98
C ILE A 200 2.64 -13.25 -36.89
N PRO A 201 1.80 -13.15 -37.95
CA PRO A 201 0.60 -12.36 -37.89
C PRO A 201 -0.41 -12.99 -36.91
N PRO A 202 -1.25 -12.19 -36.24
CA PRO A 202 -2.34 -12.72 -35.44
C PRO A 202 -3.29 -13.55 -36.31
N ARG A 203 -3.87 -14.62 -35.74
CA ARG A 203 -4.79 -15.55 -36.44
C ARG A 203 -6.01 -14.87 -37.08
N TYR A 204 -6.40 -13.69 -36.59
CA TYR A 204 -7.53 -12.93 -37.10
C TYR A 204 -7.13 -11.46 -37.24
N ILE A 205 -7.50 -10.87 -38.38
CA ILE A 205 -7.45 -9.44 -38.60
C ILE A 205 -8.52 -8.80 -37.69
N ARG A 206 -8.10 -7.91 -36.80
CA ARG A 206 -8.98 -7.22 -35.85
C ARG A 206 -9.12 -5.76 -36.24
N ASP A 207 -9.76 -5.53 -37.38
CA ASP A 207 -10.06 -4.20 -37.94
C ASP A 207 -11.46 -3.70 -37.55
N GLY A 208 -12.09 -4.33 -36.56
CA GLY A 208 -13.37 -3.87 -36.03
C GLY A 208 -13.23 -2.47 -35.38
N PRO A 209 -14.27 -1.62 -35.49
CA PRO A 209 -14.28 -0.31 -34.84
C PRO A 209 -13.98 -0.46 -33.34
N LYS A 210 -12.97 0.27 -32.87
CA LYS A 210 -12.61 0.31 -31.44
C LYS A 210 -13.50 1.36 -30.77
N SER A 211 -14.48 0.93 -30.01
CA SER A 211 -15.29 1.83 -29.18
C SER A 211 -14.39 2.60 -28.21
N ALA A 212 -14.61 3.91 -28.09
CA ALA A 212 -13.96 4.71 -27.06
C ALA A 212 -14.30 4.17 -25.67
N LYS A 213 -13.35 4.23 -24.73
CA LYS A 213 -13.61 3.85 -23.33
C LYS A 213 -14.55 4.82 -22.60
N VAL A 214 -14.75 6.02 -23.16
CA VAL A 214 -15.62 7.07 -22.65
C VAL A 214 -16.41 7.60 -23.84
N ILE A 215 -17.74 7.56 -23.73
CA ILE A 215 -18.63 8.39 -24.53
C ILE A 215 -18.90 9.59 -23.64
N ALA A 216 -18.52 10.79 -24.06
CA ALA A 216 -18.93 11.99 -23.34
C ALA A 216 -20.44 12.13 -23.51
N GLU A 217 -21.18 12.22 -22.40
CA GLU A 217 -22.58 12.66 -22.44
C GLU A 217 -22.57 14.14 -22.84
N GLU A 218 -22.67 14.39 -24.13
CA GLU A 218 -23.05 15.69 -24.65
C GLU A 218 -24.55 15.88 -24.34
N LEU A 219 -24.82 17.02 -23.73
CA LEU A 219 -26.03 17.35 -22.99
C LEU A 219 -27.19 17.68 -23.96
N ASP A 220 -27.97 16.68 -24.38
CA ASP A 220 -29.27 16.92 -25.01
C ASP A 220 -30.30 17.27 -23.93
N SER A 221 -30.38 18.57 -23.62
CA SER A 221 -31.47 19.17 -22.85
C SER A 221 -32.69 19.35 -23.75
N GLU A 222 -33.85 18.79 -23.37
CA GLU A 222 -35.20 19.39 -23.43
C GLU A 222 -36.27 18.36 -22.92
N PRO A 223 -37.50 18.77 -22.53
CA PRO A 223 -37.99 18.51 -21.17
C PRO A 223 -39.23 17.60 -21.07
N SER A 224 -39.50 17.21 -19.82
CA SER A 224 -40.82 16.98 -19.22
C SER A 224 -41.57 15.67 -19.55
N GLY A 225 -41.70 14.84 -18.51
CA GLY A 225 -42.93 14.13 -18.21
C GLY A 225 -42.89 12.63 -18.43
N TRP A 226 -42.57 11.89 -17.37
CA TRP A 226 -43.51 10.95 -16.75
C TRP A 226 -42.95 10.37 -15.46
N ALA A 227 -43.80 10.37 -14.45
CA ALA A 227 -43.57 9.80 -13.14
C ALA A 227 -43.55 8.26 -13.18
N SER A 228 -42.98 7.70 -12.12
CA SER A 228 -42.97 6.28 -11.77
C SER A 228 -41.90 5.42 -12.49
N VAL A 229 -40.63 5.73 -12.21
CA VAL A 229 -39.55 4.74 -12.38
C VAL A 229 -39.81 3.63 -11.37
N ARG A 230 -40.49 2.58 -11.83
CA ARG A 230 -40.35 1.25 -11.25
C ARG A 230 -38.85 1.00 -11.13
N THR A 231 -38.32 0.96 -9.91
CA THR A 231 -36.91 0.67 -9.64
C THR A 231 -36.60 -0.64 -10.34
N ALA A 232 -35.89 -0.56 -11.47
CA ALA A 232 -35.44 -1.74 -12.17
C ALA A 232 -34.63 -2.59 -11.17
N PRO A 233 -34.74 -3.92 -11.19
CA PRO A 233 -33.99 -4.76 -10.27
C PRO A 233 -32.50 -4.44 -10.42
N LEU A 234 -31.86 -4.09 -9.30
CA LEU A 234 -30.46 -3.72 -9.27
C LEU A 234 -29.62 -4.84 -9.91
N PRO A 235 -28.59 -4.51 -10.70
CA PRO A 235 -27.72 -5.51 -11.33
C PRO A 235 -27.22 -6.55 -10.33
N GLN A 236 -27.33 -7.83 -10.70
CA GLN A 236 -26.90 -8.96 -9.86
C GLN A 236 -25.71 -9.69 -10.50
N MET A 237 -24.80 -10.20 -9.68
CA MET A 237 -23.62 -10.97 -10.14
C MET A 237 -23.32 -12.11 -9.18
N TYR A 238 -23.10 -13.32 -9.70
CA TYR A 238 -22.64 -14.46 -8.92
C TYR A 238 -21.13 -14.55 -8.95
N LYS A 239 -20.48 -14.51 -7.78
CA LYS A 239 -19.02 -14.60 -7.66
C LYS A 239 -18.61 -15.29 -6.37
N ASP A 240 -17.62 -16.18 -6.44
CA ASP A 240 -17.02 -16.87 -5.29
C ASP A 240 -18.04 -17.58 -4.36
N GLY A 241 -19.14 -18.09 -4.93
CA GLY A 241 -20.18 -18.80 -4.19
C GLY A 241 -21.29 -17.93 -3.59
N ALA A 242 -21.28 -16.62 -3.85
CA ALA A 242 -22.29 -15.69 -3.35
C ALA A 242 -22.91 -14.84 -4.46
N TRP A 243 -24.21 -14.56 -4.34
CA TRP A 243 -24.90 -13.54 -5.13
C TRP A 243 -24.58 -12.16 -4.57
N LEU A 244 -24.25 -11.23 -5.45
CA LEU A 244 -23.96 -9.83 -5.15
C LEU A 244 -24.96 -8.93 -5.87
N ILE A 245 -25.34 -7.82 -5.23
CA ILE A 245 -26.23 -6.80 -5.80
C ILE A 245 -25.44 -5.49 -5.90
N TRP A 246 -25.64 -4.76 -6.99
CA TRP A 246 -25.06 -3.44 -7.19
C TRP A 246 -25.86 -2.39 -6.40
N GLY A 247 -25.24 -1.75 -5.40
CA GLY A 247 -25.81 -0.64 -4.64
C GLY A 247 -25.02 0.66 -4.82
N GLU A 248 -25.42 1.70 -4.08
CA GLU A 248 -24.80 3.04 -4.13
C GLU A 248 -23.30 3.05 -3.79
N SER A 249 -22.86 2.09 -2.96
CA SER A 249 -21.46 1.90 -2.57
C SER A 249 -20.73 0.79 -3.35
N GLY A 250 -21.33 0.28 -4.42
CA GLY A 250 -20.79 -0.77 -5.29
C GLY A 250 -21.39 -2.16 -5.03
N TRP A 251 -20.63 -3.22 -5.38
CA TRP A 251 -21.06 -4.60 -5.19
C TRP A 251 -21.12 -4.96 -3.71
N ARG A 252 -22.30 -5.34 -3.22
CA ARG A 252 -22.52 -5.78 -1.84
C ARG A 252 -23.27 -7.10 -1.80
N LEU A 253 -23.19 -7.78 -0.65
CA LEU A 253 -24.07 -8.91 -0.39
C LEU A 253 -25.52 -8.40 -0.24
N PRO A 254 -26.51 -9.13 -0.79
CA PRO A 254 -27.91 -8.84 -0.58
C PRO A 254 -28.25 -8.75 0.90
N THR A 255 -29.07 -7.77 1.26
CA THR A 255 -29.70 -7.72 2.59
C THR A 255 -30.77 -8.81 2.68
N ALA A 256 -31.12 -9.27 3.88
CA ALA A 256 -32.14 -10.33 4.07
C ALA A 256 -33.49 -10.01 3.40
N SER A 257 -33.88 -8.73 3.36
CA SER A 257 -35.08 -8.25 2.65
C SER A 257 -34.98 -8.34 1.12
N GLU A 258 -33.77 -8.19 0.56
CA GLU A 258 -33.49 -8.27 -0.88
C GLU A 258 -33.41 -9.72 -1.38
N LEU A 259 -32.98 -10.65 -0.52
CA LEU A 259 -33.04 -12.10 -0.77
C LEU A 259 -34.49 -12.59 -0.84
N LEU A 260 -35.35 -12.13 0.07
CA LEU A 260 -36.78 -12.48 0.08
C LEU A 260 -37.52 -11.91 -1.13
N SER A 261 -37.15 -10.70 -1.58
CA SER A 261 -37.71 -10.08 -2.79
C SER A 261 -37.31 -10.82 -4.07
N SER A 262 -36.10 -11.41 -4.10
CA SER A 262 -35.62 -12.21 -5.24
C SER A 262 -36.24 -13.61 -5.29
N SER A 263 -36.65 -14.17 -4.15
CA SER A 263 -37.36 -15.46 -4.08
C SER A 263 -38.79 -15.39 -4.62
N ASN A 264 -39.42 -14.21 -4.59
CA ASN A 264 -40.79 -14.02 -5.08
C ASN A 264 -40.87 -13.69 -6.59
N ALA A 265 -39.73 -13.52 -7.26
CA ALA A 265 -39.68 -13.06 -8.65
C ALA A 265 -39.62 -14.19 -9.70
N GLY A 266 -39.79 -15.46 -9.34
CA GLY A 266 -39.52 -16.52 -10.30
C GLY A 266 -40.05 -17.91 -10.00
N TRP A 267 -41.32 -18.06 -9.61
CA TRP A 267 -42.04 -19.35 -9.71
C TRP A 267 -43.52 -19.12 -10.05
N ASP A 268 -43.80 -18.57 -11.23
CA ASP A 268 -45.08 -18.84 -11.90
C ASP A 268 -44.79 -19.71 -13.14
N ARG A 269 -45.08 -21.00 -12.98
CA ARG A 269 -45.16 -21.95 -14.09
C ARG A 269 -46.51 -21.76 -14.76
N SER A 270 -46.50 -21.52 -16.06
CA SER A 270 -47.51 -22.03 -17.01
C SER A 270 -46.82 -22.22 -18.36
#